data_AF-A0A6P1T9B8-F1
#
_entry.id   AF-A0A6P1T9B8-F1
#
_cell.length_a   1.000
_cell.length_b   1.000
_cell.length_c   1.000
_cell.angle_alpha   90.00
_cell.angle_beta   90.00
_cell.angle_gamma   90.00
#
_symmetry.space_group_name_H-M   'P 1'
#
loop_
_entity.id
_entity.type
_entity.pdbx_description
1 polymer ?
#
loop_
_entity_poly.entity_id
_entity_poly.type
_entity_poly.pdbx_seq_one_letter_code
_entity_poly.pdbx_strand_id
1 'polypeptide(L)'
;MSVEPLFIGWDVGGWNCDSNANSRDALVVLDRERNLLGRPWRGNLRVAINDASSTQEWIQTLLRYCEIDIQGDCPPVVMAIDTPLGFSQPFLNLISGRGAAGDIGKSASNPYLFRYTEHFLFHRGLKPLSPVKDMIGSQATKGMHVLARFAPEVATTGVWRKGAALTAFEAYPSACKPSKSVRELLQKYRTEPADTQLEAWNTAGFGFGIDHEDKRDALLCALVAWLFHCQPDALCLPDAEVPEGEGWIFVPGDALIEPRQ
;
A
#
# COMPACT_ATOMS: atom_id res chain seq x y z
N MET A 1 15.26 11.63 -23.21
CA MET A 1 15.20 11.91 -21.76
C MET A 1 14.09 11.05 -21.21
N SER A 2 14.37 10.13 -20.29
CA SER A 2 13.33 9.33 -19.64
C SER A 2 12.47 10.26 -18.79
N VAL A 3 11.16 10.23 -18.97
CA VAL A 3 10.22 10.95 -18.10
C VAL A 3 10.34 10.36 -16.70
N GLU A 4 10.49 11.22 -15.70
CA GLU A 4 10.63 10.78 -14.31
C GLU A 4 9.30 10.25 -13.76
N PRO A 5 9.31 9.18 -12.95
CA PRO A 5 8.09 8.59 -12.44
C PRO A 5 7.44 9.44 -11.35
N LEU A 6 6.12 9.29 -11.21
CA LEU A 6 5.37 9.76 -10.05
C LEU A 6 5.20 8.62 -9.04
N PHE A 7 5.20 8.99 -7.75
CA PHE A 7 5.00 8.06 -6.66
C PHE A 7 3.64 8.31 -6.02
N ILE A 8 2.75 7.33 -6.11
CA ILE A 8 1.41 7.41 -5.55
C ILE A 8 1.32 6.50 -4.35
N GLY A 9 0.83 7.04 -3.23
CA GLY A 9 0.39 6.25 -2.10
C GLY A 9 -1.13 6.26 -2.02
N TRP A 10 -1.70 5.08 -1.79
CA TRP A 10 -3.14 4.90 -1.66
C TRP A 10 -3.46 4.19 -0.35
N ASP A 11 -4.15 4.87 0.55
CA ASP A 11 -4.87 4.22 1.66
C ASP A 11 -6.27 3.82 1.20
N VAL A 12 -6.63 2.55 1.35
CA VAL A 12 -7.79 1.96 0.67
C VAL A 12 -9.02 1.98 1.58
N GLY A 13 -10.08 2.66 1.14
CA GLY A 13 -11.40 2.59 1.73
C GLY A 13 -12.20 1.39 1.21
N GLY A 14 -13.24 0.97 1.95
CA GLY A 14 -14.18 -0.04 1.46
C GLY A 14 -15.01 0.44 0.24
N TRP A 15 -15.66 -0.47 -0.48
CA TRP A 15 -16.45 -0.14 -1.69
C TRP A 15 -17.50 0.96 -1.50
N ASN A 16 -18.12 1.02 -0.32
CA ASN A 16 -19.20 1.96 0.01
C ASN A 16 -18.82 2.88 1.18
N CYS A 17 -17.59 3.41 1.17
CA CYS A 17 -17.06 4.28 2.23
C CYS A 17 -17.56 5.74 2.18
N ASP A 18 -18.53 6.07 1.32
CA ASP A 18 -19.01 7.44 1.05
C ASP A 18 -19.39 8.20 2.33
N SER A 19 -20.00 7.52 3.30
CA SER A 19 -20.43 8.07 4.59
C SER A 19 -19.57 7.64 5.78
N ASN A 20 -18.53 6.82 5.55
CA ASN A 20 -17.66 6.36 6.63
C ASN A 20 -16.71 7.50 7.04
N ALA A 21 -16.87 8.01 8.26
CA ALA A 21 -16.01 9.09 8.76
C ALA A 21 -14.57 8.61 9.02
N ASN A 22 -14.40 7.34 9.38
CA ASN A 22 -13.17 6.78 9.95
C ASN A 22 -12.27 6.11 8.91
N SER A 23 -12.79 5.70 7.76
CA SER A 23 -12.00 5.00 6.73
C SER A 23 -12.58 5.27 5.35
N ARG A 24 -11.75 5.86 4.48
CA ARG A 24 -12.05 6.23 3.10
C ARG A 24 -10.82 5.99 2.23
N ASP A 25 -11.00 6.05 0.92
CA ASP A 25 -9.85 6.10 0.03
C ASP A 25 -9.11 7.43 0.26
N ALA A 26 -7.79 7.40 0.35
CA ALA A 26 -6.96 8.59 0.37
C ALA A 26 -5.73 8.46 -0.54
N LEU A 27 -5.33 9.56 -1.16
CA LEU A 27 -4.27 9.60 -2.17
C LEU A 27 -3.26 10.69 -1.86
N VAL A 28 -1.99 10.36 -2.04
CA VAL A 28 -0.87 11.31 -2.03
C VAL A 28 0.01 11.05 -3.24
N VAL A 29 0.47 12.12 -3.90
CA VAL A 29 1.34 12.05 -5.08
C VAL A 29 2.63 12.81 -4.82
N LEU A 30 3.76 12.17 -5.07
CA LEU A 30 5.10 12.77 -4.95
C LEU A 30 5.84 12.72 -6.29
N ASP A 31 6.71 13.70 -6.52
CA ASP A 31 7.75 13.63 -7.55
C ASP A 31 9.03 12.94 -7.05
N ARG A 32 10.07 12.91 -7.88
CA ARG A 32 11.36 12.29 -7.57
C ARG A 32 12.11 12.95 -6.42
N GLU A 33 12.00 14.26 -6.29
CA GLU A 33 12.55 15.06 -5.19
C GLU A 33 11.69 14.99 -3.92
N ARG A 34 10.65 14.14 -3.94
CA ARG A 34 9.66 13.97 -2.87
C ARG A 34 8.90 15.27 -2.58
N ASN A 35 8.76 16.17 -3.54
CA ASN A 35 7.81 17.27 -3.42
C ASN A 35 6.39 16.70 -3.50
N LEU A 36 5.52 17.16 -2.62
CA LEU A 36 4.11 16.86 -2.71
C LEU A 36 3.53 17.60 -3.90
N LEU A 37 2.92 16.87 -4.83
CA LEU A 37 2.24 17.44 -5.99
C LEU A 37 0.75 17.61 -5.68
N GLY A 38 0.20 18.76 -6.07
CA GLY A 38 -1.22 19.06 -5.88
C GLY A 38 -1.63 19.04 -4.40
N ARG A 39 -2.77 18.39 -4.10
CA ARG A 39 -3.31 18.24 -2.74
C ARG A 39 -3.64 16.78 -2.41
N PRO A 40 -3.35 16.30 -1.19
CA PRO A 40 -3.83 15.01 -0.74
C PRO A 40 -5.35 14.92 -0.81
N TRP A 41 -5.85 13.85 -1.40
CA TRP A 41 -7.27 13.63 -1.57
C TRP A 41 -7.80 12.59 -0.60
N ARG A 42 -9.09 12.70 -0.22
CA ARG A 42 -9.81 11.71 0.58
C ARG A 42 -11.26 11.60 0.13
N GLY A 43 -11.75 10.40 -0.16
CA GLY A 43 -13.10 10.17 -0.65
C GLY A 43 -13.41 8.70 -0.95
N ASN A 44 -14.15 8.45 -2.03
CA ASN A 44 -14.43 7.09 -2.50
C ASN A 44 -14.10 6.96 -3.99
N LEU A 45 -13.20 6.05 -4.34
CA LEU A 45 -12.76 5.81 -5.71
C LEU A 45 -13.68 4.88 -6.49
N ARG A 46 -14.76 4.32 -5.90
CA ARG A 46 -15.66 3.36 -6.57
C ARG A 46 -16.13 3.85 -7.94
N VAL A 47 -16.58 5.10 -8.04
CA VAL A 47 -17.08 5.66 -9.32
C VAL A 47 -15.96 5.77 -10.34
N ALA A 48 -14.81 6.35 -9.96
CA ALA A 48 -13.65 6.45 -10.82
C ALA A 48 -13.10 5.09 -11.29
N ILE A 49 -13.11 4.08 -10.42
CA ILE A 49 -12.74 2.70 -10.77
C ILE A 49 -13.69 2.18 -11.85
N ASN A 50 -15.00 2.36 -11.69
CA ASN A 50 -15.98 1.91 -12.68
C ASN A 50 -15.81 2.62 -14.03
N ASP A 51 -15.67 3.93 -14.01
CA ASP A 51 -15.68 4.77 -15.20
C ASP A 51 -14.40 4.67 -16.04
N ALA A 52 -13.24 4.38 -15.43
CA ALA A 52 -11.98 4.28 -16.15
C ALA A 52 -11.93 3.04 -17.07
N SER A 53 -11.76 3.26 -18.37
CA SER A 53 -11.69 2.20 -19.37
C SER A 53 -10.26 1.69 -19.62
N SER A 54 -9.25 2.42 -19.15
CA SER A 54 -7.83 2.10 -19.33
C SER A 54 -6.99 2.49 -18.12
N THR A 55 -5.78 1.94 -18.03
CA THR A 55 -4.79 2.31 -17.00
C THR A 55 -4.41 3.79 -17.06
N GLN A 56 -4.33 4.38 -18.26
CA GLN A 56 -4.01 5.80 -18.41
C GLN A 56 -5.14 6.69 -17.88
N GLU A 57 -6.40 6.39 -18.23
CA GLU A 57 -7.55 7.12 -17.69
C GLU A 57 -7.68 6.97 -16.17
N TRP A 58 -7.36 5.78 -15.65
CA TRP A 58 -7.30 5.54 -14.20
C TRP A 58 -6.27 6.45 -13.54
N ILE A 59 -5.02 6.46 -14.02
CA ILE A 59 -3.95 7.31 -13.48
C ILE A 59 -4.34 8.79 -13.57
N GLN A 60 -4.77 9.26 -14.75
CA GLN A 60 -5.22 10.65 -14.94
C GLN A 60 -6.33 11.03 -13.96
N THR A 61 -7.24 10.12 -13.66
CA THR A 61 -8.33 10.37 -12.70
C THR A 61 -7.82 10.48 -11.27
N LEU A 62 -6.87 9.65 -10.85
CA LEU A 62 -6.20 9.79 -9.54
C LEU A 62 -5.48 11.13 -9.40
N LEU A 63 -4.76 11.53 -10.44
CA LEU A 63 -4.05 12.82 -10.47
C LEU A 63 -5.02 14.00 -10.38
N ARG A 64 -6.14 13.96 -11.12
CA ARG A 64 -7.19 14.99 -11.03
C ARG A 64 -7.83 15.08 -9.64
N TYR A 65 -8.05 13.96 -8.95
CA TYR A 65 -8.52 13.99 -7.56
C TYR A 65 -7.54 14.71 -6.64
N CYS A 66 -6.25 14.62 -6.94
CA CYS A 66 -5.19 15.33 -6.23
C CYS A 66 -4.95 16.75 -6.78
N GLU A 67 -5.83 17.30 -7.61
CA GLU A 67 -5.69 18.63 -8.24
C GLU A 67 -4.44 18.77 -9.13
N ILE A 68 -3.99 17.67 -9.73
CA ILE A 68 -2.86 17.64 -10.67
C ILE A 68 -3.42 17.47 -12.09
N ASP A 69 -3.19 18.47 -12.94
CA ASP A 69 -3.55 18.41 -14.35
C ASP A 69 -2.31 18.11 -15.21
N ILE A 70 -2.32 16.98 -15.91
CA ILE A 70 -1.26 16.59 -16.86
C ILE A 70 -1.85 16.61 -18.25
N GLN A 71 -1.22 17.39 -19.12
CA GLN A 71 -1.58 17.45 -20.53
C GLN A 71 -0.90 16.30 -21.28
N GLY A 72 -1.69 15.44 -21.93
CA GLY A 72 -1.19 14.30 -22.70
C GLY A 72 -0.96 13.03 -21.87
N ASP A 73 0.03 12.24 -22.27
CA ASP A 73 0.35 10.96 -21.62
C ASP A 73 0.91 11.18 -20.22
N CYS A 74 0.44 10.38 -19.27
CA CYS A 74 0.98 10.44 -17.91
C CYS A 74 2.41 9.88 -17.85
N PRO A 75 3.27 10.46 -16.98
CA PRO A 75 4.53 9.84 -16.62
C PRO A 75 4.29 8.43 -16.02
N PRO A 76 5.30 7.54 -16.05
CA PRO A 76 5.24 6.27 -15.35
C PRO A 76 4.85 6.46 -13.87
N VAL A 77 3.99 5.60 -13.35
CA VAL A 77 3.56 5.64 -11.95
C VAL A 77 4.07 4.42 -11.19
N VAL A 78 4.60 4.66 -9.99
CA VAL A 78 4.86 3.65 -8.98
C VAL A 78 3.88 3.86 -7.84
N MET A 79 3.02 2.88 -7.59
CA MET A 79 1.91 2.96 -6.65
C MET A 79 2.05 1.95 -5.51
N ALA A 80 2.08 2.44 -4.28
CA ALA A 80 2.00 1.62 -3.08
C ALA A 80 0.56 1.67 -2.53
N ILE A 81 -0.01 0.52 -2.21
CA ILE A 81 -1.42 0.37 -1.85
C ILE A 81 -1.51 -0.23 -0.43
N ASP A 82 -2.20 0.44 0.49
CA ASP A 82 -2.47 -0.06 1.85
C ASP A 82 -3.73 -0.93 1.87
N THR A 83 -3.59 -2.16 1.38
CA THR A 83 -4.58 -3.22 1.58
C THR A 83 -4.00 -4.57 1.21
N PRO A 84 -4.47 -5.69 1.79
CA PRO A 84 -4.10 -7.01 1.30
C PRO A 84 -4.40 -7.18 -0.20
N LEU A 85 -3.37 -7.44 -1.00
CA LEU A 85 -3.47 -7.67 -2.45
C LEU A 85 -3.49 -9.15 -2.82
N GLY A 86 -3.59 -10.04 -1.83
CA GLY A 86 -3.71 -11.47 -1.99
C GLY A 86 -4.34 -12.14 -0.78
N PHE A 87 -4.62 -13.44 -0.91
CA PHE A 87 -5.07 -14.30 0.18
C PHE A 87 -4.14 -15.49 0.31
N SER A 88 -4.16 -16.16 1.45
CA SER A 88 -3.35 -17.37 1.64
C SER A 88 -3.78 -18.48 0.69
N GLN A 89 -2.82 -19.25 0.20
CA GLN A 89 -3.07 -20.37 -0.70
C GLN A 89 -4.03 -21.40 -0.11
N PRO A 90 -3.98 -21.75 1.20
CA PRO A 90 -4.98 -22.61 1.81
C PRO A 90 -6.39 -22.02 1.77
N PHE A 91 -6.55 -20.70 1.95
CA PHE A 91 -7.87 -20.05 1.82
C PHE A 91 -8.38 -20.11 0.39
N LEU A 92 -7.51 -19.82 -0.59
CA LEU A 92 -7.85 -19.91 -2.00
C LEU A 92 -8.28 -21.33 -2.40
N ASN A 93 -7.59 -22.35 -1.89
CA ASN A 93 -7.94 -23.76 -2.11
C ASN A 93 -9.31 -24.11 -1.52
N LEU A 94 -9.59 -23.63 -0.31
CA LEU A 94 -10.87 -23.86 0.38
C LEU A 94 -12.04 -23.27 -0.42
N ILE A 95 -11.97 -21.99 -0.78
CA ILE A 95 -13.08 -21.30 -1.49
C ILE A 95 -13.26 -21.80 -2.92
N SER A 96 -12.21 -22.38 -3.50
CA SER A 96 -12.25 -22.97 -4.85
C SER A 96 -12.66 -24.45 -4.85
N GLY A 97 -12.97 -25.03 -3.68
CA GLY A 97 -13.33 -26.45 -3.57
C GLY A 97 -12.17 -27.42 -3.87
N ARG A 98 -10.91 -26.95 -3.84
CA ARG A 98 -9.72 -27.77 -4.13
C ARG A 98 -9.24 -28.59 -2.93
N GLY A 99 -9.71 -28.27 -1.72
CA GLY A 99 -9.43 -29.02 -0.51
C GLY A 99 -9.39 -28.15 0.73
N ALA A 100 -9.42 -28.81 1.89
CA ALA A 100 -9.19 -28.17 3.19
C ALA A 100 -7.69 -28.24 3.54
N ALA A 101 -7.22 -27.23 4.27
CA ALA A 101 -5.95 -27.30 4.99
C ALA A 101 -5.98 -28.41 6.06
N GLY A 102 -4.80 -28.75 6.58
CA GLY A 102 -4.67 -29.65 7.73
C GLY A 102 -5.13 -29.01 9.04
N ASP A 103 -4.41 -29.31 10.12
CA ASP A 103 -4.79 -28.88 11.46
C ASP A 103 -4.89 -27.34 11.58
N ILE A 104 -5.93 -26.90 12.30
CA ILE A 104 -6.17 -25.48 12.57
C ILE A 104 -5.54 -25.13 13.91
N GLY A 105 -4.46 -24.36 13.87
CA GLY A 105 -3.77 -23.88 15.06
C GLY A 105 -4.41 -22.63 15.69
N LYS A 106 -3.60 -21.89 16.46
CA LYS A 106 -4.00 -20.59 17.04
C LYS A 106 -4.19 -19.56 15.91
N SER A 107 -4.76 -18.39 16.24
CA SER A 107 -5.01 -17.33 15.26
C SER A 107 -3.79 -17.02 14.38
N ALA A 108 -2.61 -16.80 14.98
CA ALA A 108 -1.38 -16.46 14.25
C ALA A 108 -0.76 -17.61 13.44
N SER A 109 -1.27 -18.84 13.57
CA SER A 109 -0.83 -20.03 12.84
C SER A 109 -1.99 -20.66 12.05
N ASN A 110 -3.09 -19.94 11.87
CA ASN A 110 -4.24 -20.44 11.12
C ASN A 110 -3.96 -20.25 9.63
N PRO A 111 -3.90 -21.34 8.84
CA PRO A 111 -3.46 -21.31 7.44
C PRO A 111 -4.41 -20.53 6.52
N TYR A 112 -5.64 -20.26 6.95
CA TYR A 112 -6.62 -19.51 6.16
C TYR A 112 -6.59 -18.00 6.40
N LEU A 113 -5.98 -17.55 7.49
CA LEU A 113 -6.09 -16.15 7.92
C LEU A 113 -4.95 -15.29 7.37
N PHE A 114 -3.74 -15.82 7.35
CA PHE A 114 -2.52 -15.07 7.07
C PHE A 114 -1.75 -15.74 5.94
N ARG A 115 -1.09 -14.94 5.10
CA ARG A 115 -0.20 -15.43 4.05
C ARG A 115 1.20 -15.64 4.62
N TYR A 116 2.09 -16.17 3.80
CA TYR A 116 3.51 -16.28 4.10
C TYR A 116 4.09 -14.94 4.59
N THR A 117 3.80 -13.83 3.90
CA THR A 117 4.35 -12.51 4.24
C THR A 117 3.91 -12.03 5.63
N GLU A 118 2.65 -12.22 6.04
CA GLU A 118 2.25 -11.87 7.41
C GLU A 118 2.93 -12.75 8.47
N HIS A 119 3.05 -14.05 8.22
CA HIS A 119 3.81 -14.92 9.13
C HIS A 119 5.27 -14.47 9.24
N PHE A 120 5.93 -14.16 8.13
CA PHE A 120 7.28 -13.60 8.11
C PHE A 120 7.39 -12.33 8.96
N LEU A 121 6.41 -11.43 8.86
CA LEU A 121 6.36 -10.16 9.59
C LEU A 121 6.06 -10.34 11.09
N PHE A 122 5.24 -11.34 11.46
CA PHE A 122 4.96 -11.68 12.86
C PHE A 122 6.23 -12.04 13.64
N HIS A 123 7.11 -12.83 13.02
CA HIS A 123 8.41 -13.20 13.60
C HIS A 123 9.35 -12.00 13.77
N ARG A 124 9.06 -10.88 13.08
CA ARG A 124 9.84 -9.64 13.08
C ARG A 124 9.10 -8.47 13.72
N GLY A 125 8.17 -8.78 14.63
CA GLY A 125 7.55 -7.81 15.54
C GLY A 125 6.42 -6.97 14.94
N LEU A 126 6.07 -7.16 13.66
CA LEU A 126 4.96 -6.49 13.01
C LEU A 126 3.70 -7.35 13.07
N LYS A 127 2.52 -6.73 12.94
CA LYS A 127 1.22 -7.41 13.04
C LYS A 127 0.23 -6.88 11.99
N PRO A 128 0.51 -7.08 10.68
CA PRO A 128 -0.46 -6.79 9.63
C PRO A 128 -1.78 -7.52 9.86
N LEU A 129 -2.87 -6.91 9.39
CA LEU A 129 -4.23 -7.42 9.54
C LEU A 129 -4.51 -8.50 8.50
N SER A 130 -5.42 -9.42 8.83
CA SER A 130 -5.93 -10.44 7.92
C SER A 130 -7.24 -9.97 7.28
N PRO A 131 -7.41 -10.11 5.95
CA PRO A 131 -8.66 -9.77 5.29
C PRO A 131 -9.84 -10.67 5.70
N VAL A 132 -9.54 -11.90 6.15
CA VAL A 132 -10.54 -12.87 6.61
C VAL A 132 -10.93 -12.60 8.07
N LYS A 133 -9.95 -12.34 8.94
CA LYS A 133 -10.18 -12.19 10.39
C LYS A 133 -10.63 -10.80 10.79
N ASP A 134 -10.02 -9.76 10.21
CA ASP A 134 -10.12 -8.39 10.71
C ASP A 134 -11.13 -7.55 9.93
N MET A 135 -12.01 -8.21 9.16
CA MET A 135 -13.13 -7.63 8.42
C MET A 135 -12.73 -6.57 7.37
N ILE A 136 -11.50 -6.62 6.87
CA ILE A 136 -10.98 -5.71 5.82
C ILE A 136 -11.10 -6.28 4.40
N GLY A 137 -11.98 -7.27 4.20
CA GLY A 137 -12.21 -7.89 2.88
C GLY A 137 -12.77 -6.92 1.83
N SER A 138 -13.46 -5.85 2.25
CA SER A 138 -13.96 -4.82 1.33
C SER A 138 -12.81 -4.04 0.68
N GLN A 139 -11.82 -3.65 1.48
CA GLN A 139 -10.61 -2.96 1.05
C GLN A 139 -9.76 -3.90 0.17
N ALA A 140 -9.53 -5.13 0.64
CA ALA A 140 -8.71 -6.11 -0.08
C ALA A 140 -9.27 -6.38 -1.49
N THR A 141 -10.59 -6.65 -1.58
CA THR A 141 -11.22 -6.87 -2.89
C THR A 141 -11.20 -5.64 -3.78
N LYS A 142 -11.25 -4.41 -3.23
CA LYS A 142 -11.09 -3.18 -4.01
C LYS A 142 -9.69 -3.04 -4.59
N GLY A 143 -8.64 -3.21 -3.77
CA GLY A 143 -7.25 -3.17 -4.24
C GLY A 143 -6.97 -4.23 -5.31
N MET A 144 -7.37 -5.49 -5.04
CA MET A 144 -7.21 -6.59 -6.00
C MET A 144 -7.98 -6.35 -7.31
N HIS A 145 -9.18 -5.76 -7.25
CA HIS A 145 -9.95 -5.40 -8.44
C HIS A 145 -9.23 -4.34 -9.29
N VAL A 146 -8.66 -3.30 -8.66
CA VAL A 146 -7.87 -2.27 -9.35
C VAL A 146 -6.66 -2.89 -10.04
N LEU A 147 -5.94 -3.80 -9.36
CA LEU A 147 -4.83 -4.52 -9.99
C LEU A 147 -5.30 -5.33 -11.21
N ALA A 148 -6.35 -6.13 -11.08
CA ALA A 148 -6.86 -6.95 -12.16
C ALA A 148 -7.28 -6.14 -13.39
N ARG A 149 -7.76 -4.91 -13.20
CA ARG A 149 -8.17 -4.02 -14.31
C ARG A 149 -7.01 -3.21 -14.90
N PHE A 150 -6.16 -2.65 -14.05
CA PHE A 150 -5.25 -1.58 -14.45
C PHE A 150 -3.77 -1.96 -14.35
N ALA A 151 -3.43 -3.07 -13.69
CA ALA A 151 -2.08 -3.64 -13.60
C ALA A 151 -2.11 -5.19 -13.58
N PRO A 152 -2.63 -5.86 -14.62
CA PRO A 152 -2.88 -7.30 -14.59
C PRO A 152 -1.61 -8.17 -14.69
N GLU A 153 -0.46 -7.60 -15.05
CA GLU A 153 0.78 -8.36 -15.25
C GLU A 153 1.49 -8.56 -13.92
N VAL A 154 1.71 -9.81 -13.50
CA VAL A 154 2.57 -10.11 -12.34
C VAL A 154 4.02 -10.04 -12.82
N ALA A 155 4.78 -9.05 -12.34
CA ALA A 155 6.18 -8.86 -12.73
C ALA A 155 7.13 -9.70 -11.88
N THR A 156 6.90 -9.69 -10.56
CA THR A 156 7.57 -10.52 -9.54
C THR A 156 6.58 -10.73 -8.40
N THR A 157 6.89 -11.62 -7.46
CA THR A 157 6.04 -11.83 -6.27
C THR A 157 5.72 -10.50 -5.58
N GLY A 158 4.43 -10.19 -5.46
CA GLY A 158 3.93 -8.95 -4.85
C GLY A 158 4.06 -7.67 -5.69
N VAL A 159 4.45 -7.75 -6.97
CA VAL A 159 4.55 -6.59 -7.86
C VAL A 159 3.74 -6.81 -9.13
N TRP A 160 2.79 -5.90 -9.36
CA TRP A 160 1.88 -5.88 -10.50
C TRP A 160 2.20 -4.73 -11.45
N ARG A 161 1.98 -4.92 -12.75
CA ARG A 161 2.33 -3.96 -13.79
C ARG A 161 1.30 -3.84 -14.91
N LYS A 162 1.41 -2.71 -15.62
CA LYS A 162 0.88 -2.51 -16.97
C LYS A 162 1.96 -1.88 -17.83
N GLY A 163 2.78 -2.70 -18.49
CA GLY A 163 3.93 -2.22 -19.25
C GLY A 163 4.76 -1.21 -18.46
N ALA A 164 5.08 -0.08 -19.08
CA ALA A 164 5.81 1.02 -18.43
C ALA A 164 4.91 2.05 -17.71
N ALA A 165 3.58 1.94 -17.82
CA ALA A 165 2.66 2.97 -17.33
C ALA A 165 2.45 2.90 -15.82
N LEU A 166 2.28 1.69 -15.28
CA LEU A 166 1.98 1.47 -13.86
C LEU A 166 2.78 0.31 -13.30
N THR A 167 3.43 0.53 -12.16
CA THR A 167 3.90 -0.51 -11.24
C THR A 167 3.15 -0.34 -9.93
N ALA A 168 2.51 -1.38 -9.43
CA ALA A 168 1.74 -1.36 -8.19
C ALA A 168 2.16 -2.50 -7.26
N PHE A 169 2.16 -2.26 -5.96
CA PHE A 169 2.50 -3.25 -4.95
C PHE A 169 1.85 -2.91 -3.59
N GLU A 170 1.86 -3.88 -2.69
CA GLU A 170 1.28 -3.74 -1.35
C GLU A 170 2.27 -3.09 -0.38
N ALA A 171 1.80 -2.08 0.35
CA ALA A 171 2.54 -1.44 1.44
C ALA A 171 1.77 -1.59 2.75
N TYR A 172 2.46 -1.37 3.87
CA TYR A 172 1.86 -1.40 5.20
C TYR A 172 2.33 -0.19 6.02
N PRO A 173 1.59 0.92 6.00
CA PRO A 173 1.95 2.19 6.65
C PRO A 173 2.37 2.06 8.11
N SER A 174 1.72 1.18 8.88
CA SER A 174 2.08 0.96 10.28
C SER A 174 3.50 0.42 10.47
N ALA A 175 4.08 -0.31 9.51
CA ALA A 175 5.48 -0.72 9.55
C ALA A 175 6.46 0.45 9.37
N CYS A 176 6.02 1.58 8.84
CA CYS A 176 6.87 2.76 8.68
C CYS A 176 7.08 3.51 10.01
N LYS A 177 6.21 3.30 11.00
CA LYS A 177 6.25 4.01 12.30
C LYS A 177 7.58 3.83 13.07
N PRO A 178 8.11 2.60 13.23
CA PRO A 178 9.40 2.40 13.90
C PRO A 178 10.63 2.71 13.02
N SER A 179 10.49 2.72 11.70
CA SER A 179 11.59 2.98 10.75
C SER A 179 12.27 4.32 11.01
N LYS A 180 13.60 4.35 11.05
CA LYS A 180 14.38 5.59 11.17
C LYS A 180 14.44 6.30 9.82
N SER A 181 14.71 5.54 8.76
CA SER A 181 14.79 6.06 7.39
C SER A 181 13.49 6.74 6.97
N VAL A 182 12.32 6.13 7.20
CA VAL A 182 11.04 6.76 6.86
C VAL A 182 10.77 7.98 7.74
N ARG A 183 11.16 7.98 9.02
CA ARG A 183 11.05 9.16 9.89
C ARG A 183 11.87 10.35 9.38
N GLU A 184 13.07 10.11 8.86
CA GLU A 184 13.90 11.14 8.25
C GLU A 184 13.24 11.71 6.98
N LEU A 185 12.70 10.84 6.12
CA LEU A 185 11.98 11.25 4.91
C LEU A 185 10.74 12.10 5.23
N LEU A 186 10.04 11.78 6.33
CA LEU A 186 8.81 12.47 6.74
C LEU A 186 9.02 13.90 7.25
N GLN A 187 10.24 14.27 7.65
CA GLN A 187 10.50 15.59 8.23
C GLN A 187 10.05 16.73 7.32
N LYS A 188 10.13 16.54 6.00
CA LYS A 188 9.72 17.52 4.98
C LYS A 188 8.24 17.91 5.05
N TYR A 189 7.37 17.03 5.56
CA TYR A 189 5.92 17.23 5.54
C TYR A 189 5.35 17.67 6.90
N ARG A 190 6.20 17.77 7.92
CA ARG A 190 5.79 18.20 9.26
C ARG A 190 5.89 19.71 9.41
N THR A 191 4.91 20.30 10.09
CA THR A 191 4.94 21.72 10.48
C THR A 191 5.53 21.92 11.87
N GLU A 192 5.65 20.85 12.65
CA GLU A 192 6.24 20.84 13.98
C GLU A 192 7.30 19.72 14.07
N PRO A 193 8.39 19.91 14.84
CA PRO A 193 9.36 18.86 15.11
C PRO A 193 8.66 17.63 15.70
N ALA A 194 8.94 16.44 15.15
CA ALA A 194 8.48 15.20 15.74
C ALA A 194 9.20 14.97 17.07
N ASP A 195 8.47 14.78 18.17
CA ASP A 195 9.07 14.16 19.35
C ASP A 195 9.57 12.75 18.96
N THR A 196 10.68 12.33 19.55
CA THR A 196 11.33 11.03 19.31
C THR A 196 10.46 9.83 19.71
N GLN A 197 9.36 10.08 20.42
CA GLN A 197 8.43 9.05 20.86
C GLN A 197 7.49 8.58 19.73
N LEU A 198 7.32 7.27 19.60
CA LEU A 198 6.48 6.63 18.59
C LEU A 198 5.01 7.10 18.65
N GLU A 199 4.51 7.49 19.83
CA GLU A 199 3.12 7.95 20.01
C GLU A 199 2.86 9.35 19.44
N ALA A 200 3.89 10.17 19.23
CA ALA A 200 3.78 11.51 18.63
C ALA A 200 3.52 11.49 17.12
N TRP A 201 3.45 10.29 16.51
CA TRP A 201 3.09 10.10 15.10
C TRP A 201 1.67 10.58 14.77
N ASN A 202 0.74 10.44 15.73
CA ASN A 202 -0.68 10.71 15.52
C ASN A 202 -1.08 12.16 15.85
N THR A 203 -0.19 12.95 16.45
CA THR A 203 -0.56 14.23 17.09
C THR A 203 0.28 15.43 16.70
N ALA A 204 1.46 15.25 16.10
CA ALA A 204 2.27 16.36 15.61
C ALA A 204 1.72 16.92 14.28
N GLY A 205 1.70 18.25 14.13
CA GLY A 205 1.13 18.92 12.96
C GLY A 205 1.78 18.49 11.64
N PHE A 206 0.96 18.00 10.71
CA PHE A 206 1.34 17.82 9.31
C PHE A 206 0.89 19.02 8.48
N GLY A 207 1.72 19.42 7.53
CA GLY A 207 1.40 20.46 6.55
C GLY A 207 0.68 19.92 5.32
N PHE A 208 0.60 20.75 4.28
CA PHE A 208 0.23 20.32 2.93
C PHE A 208 -1.15 19.65 2.79
N GLY A 209 -2.09 19.94 3.69
CA GLY A 209 -3.45 19.39 3.64
C GLY A 209 -3.56 17.93 4.12
N ILE A 210 -2.55 17.42 4.83
CA ILE A 210 -2.55 16.09 5.47
C ILE A 210 -3.24 16.22 6.85
N ASP A 211 -4.56 16.32 6.82
CA ASP A 211 -5.41 16.63 7.98
C ASP A 211 -6.15 15.40 8.55
N HIS A 212 -5.92 14.20 8.00
CA HIS A 212 -6.59 12.96 8.38
C HIS A 212 -5.62 11.77 8.42
N GLU A 213 -5.95 10.72 9.18
CA GLU A 213 -5.17 9.47 9.27
C GLU A 213 -5.00 8.82 7.90
N ASP A 214 -6.09 8.62 7.15
CA ASP A 214 -6.05 8.07 5.79
C ASP A 214 -5.03 8.80 4.88
N LYS A 215 -4.95 10.14 4.98
CA LYS A 215 -3.99 10.93 4.20
C LYS A 215 -2.54 10.75 4.69
N ARG A 216 -2.34 10.53 5.99
CA ARG A 216 -1.02 10.21 6.55
C ARG A 216 -0.58 8.83 6.10
N ASP A 217 -1.47 7.83 6.14
CA ASP A 217 -1.17 6.47 5.68
C ASP A 217 -0.92 6.44 4.17
N ALA A 218 -1.69 7.20 3.39
CA ALA A 218 -1.40 7.43 1.96
C ALA A 218 -0.04 8.08 1.73
N LEU A 219 0.38 9.07 2.54
CA LEU A 219 1.74 9.64 2.44
C LEU A 219 2.81 8.58 2.72
N LEU A 220 2.62 7.71 3.72
CA LEU A 220 3.56 6.64 4.02
C LEU A 220 3.67 5.66 2.87
N CYS A 221 2.54 5.26 2.28
CA CYS A 221 2.55 4.49 1.03
C CYS A 221 3.36 5.21 -0.06
N ALA A 222 3.15 6.50 -0.29
CA ALA A 222 3.88 7.25 -1.32
C ALA A 222 5.41 7.27 -1.06
N LEU A 223 5.83 7.34 0.20
CA LEU A 223 7.24 7.23 0.58
C LEU A 223 7.78 5.81 0.38
N VAL A 224 7.00 4.77 0.64
CA VAL A 224 7.38 3.39 0.33
C VAL A 224 7.49 3.19 -1.19
N ALA A 225 6.59 3.76 -2.00
CA ALA A 225 6.71 3.78 -3.46
C ALA A 225 8.00 4.47 -3.92
N TRP A 226 8.38 5.57 -3.30
CA TRP A 226 9.65 6.25 -3.56
C TRP A 226 10.85 5.38 -3.17
N LEU A 227 10.84 4.75 -1.99
CA LEU A 227 11.89 3.83 -1.54
C LEU A 227 12.03 2.65 -2.50
N PHE A 228 10.93 2.03 -2.91
CA PHE A 228 10.91 0.90 -3.84
C PHE A 228 11.65 1.23 -5.14
N HIS A 229 11.49 2.44 -5.65
CA HIS A 229 12.12 2.86 -6.90
C HIS A 229 13.54 3.40 -6.72
N CYS A 230 13.75 4.27 -5.73
CA CYS A 230 14.99 5.04 -5.57
C CYS A 230 16.01 4.37 -4.66
N GLN A 231 15.56 3.54 -3.72
CA GLN A 231 16.36 2.90 -2.67
C GLN A 231 15.81 1.49 -2.35
N PRO A 232 15.73 0.58 -3.33
CA PRO A 232 15.09 -0.73 -3.14
C PRO A 232 15.72 -1.54 -1.99
N ASP A 233 17.02 -1.39 -1.75
CA ASP A 233 17.75 -2.05 -0.65
C ASP A 233 17.28 -1.61 0.75
N ALA A 234 16.54 -0.50 0.86
CA ALA A 234 15.94 -0.06 2.11
C ALA A 234 14.65 -0.83 2.45
N LEU A 235 14.09 -1.61 1.50
CA LEU A 235 12.88 -2.40 1.70
C LEU A 235 13.20 -3.89 1.86
N CYS A 236 12.37 -4.58 2.64
CA CYS A 236 12.41 -6.03 2.72
C CYS A 236 11.79 -6.63 1.46
N LEU A 237 12.61 -7.35 0.68
CA LEU A 237 12.19 -8.05 -0.54
C LEU A 237 11.63 -9.45 -0.20
N PRO A 238 10.76 -10.01 -1.06
CA PRO A 238 10.32 -11.40 -0.91
C PRO A 238 11.50 -12.36 -1.04
N ASP A 239 11.52 -13.40 -0.22
CA ASP A 239 12.46 -14.51 -0.36
C ASP A 239 11.94 -15.56 -1.38
N ALA A 240 12.74 -16.59 -1.63
CA ALA A 240 12.42 -17.64 -2.60
C ALA A 240 11.31 -18.61 -2.14
N GLU A 241 10.90 -18.55 -0.87
CA GLU A 241 9.88 -19.44 -0.31
C GLU A 241 8.47 -18.86 -0.44
N VAL A 242 8.34 -17.56 -0.73
CA VAL A 242 7.05 -16.88 -0.86
C VAL A 242 6.26 -17.48 -2.03
N PRO A 243 5.06 -18.03 -1.79
CA PRO A 243 4.20 -18.49 -2.87
C PRO A 243 3.80 -17.33 -3.79
N GLU A 244 4.02 -17.47 -5.10
CA GLU A 244 3.79 -16.40 -6.09
C GLU A 244 2.38 -15.77 -6.00
N GLY A 245 1.36 -16.60 -5.72
CA GLY A 245 -0.05 -16.20 -5.67
C GLY A 245 -0.48 -15.48 -4.39
N GLU A 246 0.36 -15.43 -3.36
CA GLU A 246 0.02 -14.77 -2.10
C GLU A 246 0.39 -13.27 -2.10
N GLY A 247 1.34 -12.85 -2.93
CA GLY A 247 1.85 -11.48 -2.94
C GLY A 247 2.87 -11.22 -1.82
N TRP A 248 3.21 -9.94 -1.62
CA TRP A 248 4.23 -9.53 -0.65
C TRP A 248 3.95 -8.13 -0.13
N ILE A 249 4.10 -7.92 1.18
CA ILE A 249 4.02 -6.58 1.80
C ILE A 249 5.43 -5.97 1.83
N PHE A 250 5.62 -4.88 1.11
CA PHE A 250 6.87 -4.15 1.12
C PHE A 250 6.94 -3.22 2.34
N VAL A 251 7.91 -3.46 3.21
CA VAL A 251 8.15 -2.69 4.44
C VAL A 251 9.61 -2.23 4.55
N PRO A 252 9.91 -1.11 5.23
CA PRO A 252 11.29 -0.70 5.49
C PRO A 252 12.06 -1.77 6.28
N GLY A 253 13.25 -2.14 5.82
CA GLY A 253 14.07 -3.15 6.48
C GLY A 253 14.50 -2.75 7.89
N ASP A 254 14.72 -1.45 8.12
CA ASP A 254 15.10 -0.90 9.43
C ASP A 254 13.93 -0.82 10.45
N ALA A 255 12.72 -1.20 10.03
CA ALA A 255 11.56 -1.37 10.91
C ALA A 255 11.48 -2.78 11.53
N LEU A 256 12.21 -3.75 10.98
CA LEU A 256 12.13 -5.16 11.38
C LEU A 256 13.07 -5.42 12.56
N ILE A 257 12.54 -6.06 13.61
CA ILE A 257 13.40 -6.62 14.66
C ILE A 257 13.99 -7.95 14.20
N GLU A 258 15.16 -8.31 14.72
CA GLU A 258 15.73 -9.64 14.47
C GLU A 258 14.75 -10.74 14.91
N PRO A 259 14.62 -11.84 14.15
CA PRO A 259 13.76 -12.95 14.53
C PRO A 259 14.16 -13.47 15.90
N ARG A 260 13.22 -13.58 16.83
CA ARG A 260 13.47 -14.29 18.08
C ARG A 260 13.68 -15.77 17.74
N GLN A 261 14.85 -16.30 18.08
CA GLN A 261 15.16 -17.74 18.00
C GLN A 261 14.18 -18.56 18.86
#